data_AF-A0A453J2T9-F1
#
_entry.id   AF-A0A453J2T9-F1
#
_cell.length_a   1.000
_cell.length_b   1.000
_cell.length_c   1.000
_cell.angle_alpha   90.00
_cell.angle_beta   90.00
_cell.angle_gamma   90.00
#
_symmetry.space_group_name_H-M   'P 1'
#
loop_
_entity.id
_entity.type
_entity.pdbx_description
1 polymer ?
#
loop_
_entity_poly.entity_id
_entity_poly.type
_entity_poly.pdbx_seq_one_letter_code
_entity_poly.pdbx_strand_id
1 'polypeptide(L)' 'SALVDGFVANVLLTRDDDTEEVVRNRLRIYNEMSQPVEDFYQKQGKVLEFDLPGGIPESWPKLLDVLNLEDQQEMKLAAA' A
#
# COMPACT_ATOMS: atom_id res chain seq x y z
N SER A 1 40.69 -2.09 -16.34
CA SER A 1 40.14 -1.82 -17.68
C SER A 1 38.89 -2.67 -17.83
N ALA A 2 37.67 -2.17 -17.89
CA ALA A 2 37.18 -0.79 -17.94
C ALA A 2 36.15 -0.57 -16.82
N LEU A 3 36.18 0.64 -16.25
CA LEU A 3 35.05 1.27 -15.59
C LEU A 3 33.93 1.33 -16.64
N VAL A 4 32.79 0.71 -16.37
CA VAL A 4 31.57 0.96 -17.16
C VAL A 4 30.68 1.82 -16.29
N ASP A 5 30.89 3.13 -16.44
CA ASP A 5 30.05 4.17 -15.89
C ASP A 5 28.59 4.00 -16.35
N GLY A 6 27.67 4.01 -15.38
CA GLY A 6 26.46 4.83 -15.49
C GLY A 6 25.33 4.39 -16.42
N PHE A 7 25.23 3.13 -16.84
CA PHE A 7 24.05 2.65 -17.56
C PHE A 7 23.66 1.23 -17.14
N VAL A 8 22.81 1.13 -16.12
CA VAL A 8 22.07 -0.11 -15.86
C VAL A 8 20.87 -0.08 -16.79
N ALA A 9 20.90 -0.91 -17.83
CA ALA A 9 19.72 -1.25 -18.61
C ALA A 9 18.58 -1.60 -17.65
N ASN A 10 17.35 -1.23 -18.00
CA ASN A 10 16.11 -1.39 -17.22
C ASN A 10 15.80 -2.87 -16.89
N VAL A 11 16.60 -3.50 -16.03
CA VAL A 11 16.47 -4.89 -15.59
C VAL A 11 15.63 -4.89 -14.34
N LEU A 12 14.44 -5.49 -14.42
CA LEU A 12 13.66 -5.82 -13.25
C LEU A 12 14.35 -6.99 -12.53
N LEU A 13 14.85 -6.72 -11.32
CA LEU A 13 15.42 -7.72 -10.44
C LEU A 13 14.46 -7.95 -9.28
N THR A 14 14.21 -9.22 -8.97
CA THR A 14 13.52 -9.62 -7.74
C THR A 14 14.47 -9.44 -6.56
N ARG A 15 13.94 -8.98 -5.42
CA ARG A 15 14.77 -8.85 -4.21
C ARG A 15 15.08 -10.23 -3.66
N ASP A 16 16.18 -10.35 -2.93
CA ASP A 16 16.56 -11.58 -2.25
C ASP A 16 15.55 -12.03 -1.18
N ASP A 17 14.83 -11.08 -0.59
CA ASP A 17 13.80 -11.30 0.44
C ASP A 17 12.38 -11.57 -0.11
N ASP A 18 12.18 -11.59 -1.43
CA ASP A 18 10.87 -11.88 -2.06
C ASP A 18 10.59 -13.40 -2.17
N THR A 19 10.87 -14.16 -1.12
CA THR A 19 10.55 -15.61 -1.04
C THR A 19 9.29 -15.85 -0.21
N GLU A 20 8.54 -16.92 -0.48
CA GLU A 20 7.31 -17.23 0.26
C GLU A 20 7.56 -17.35 1.78
N GLU A 21 8.67 -17.99 2.16
CA GLU A 21 9.06 -18.16 3.56
C GLU A 21 9.25 -16.82 4.26
N VAL A 22 10.00 -15.91 3.61
CA VAL A 22 10.26 -14.58 4.16
C VAL A 22 8.98 -13.75 4.21
N VAL A 23 8.15 -13.78 3.17
CA VAL A 23 6.86 -13.08 3.13
C VAL A 23 5.94 -13.57 4.25
N ARG A 24 5.82 -14.88 4.44
CA ARG A 24 5.01 -15.49 5.52
C ARG A 24 5.49 -15.04 6.90
N ASN A 25 6.80 -15.03 7.13
CA ASN A 25 7.35 -14.58 8.41
C ASN A 25 7.14 -13.08 8.63
N ARG A 26 7.27 -12.25 7.59
CA ARG A 26 7.00 -10.80 7.68
C ARG A 26 5.54 -10.51 8.02
N LEU A 27 4.59 -11.21 7.39
CA LEU A 27 3.17 -11.07 7.71
C LEU A 27 2.85 -11.49 9.14
N ARG A 28 3.42 -12.60 9.61
CA ARG A 28 3.27 -13.04 11.02
C ARG A 28 3.76 -11.98 11.99
N ILE A 29 4.99 -11.49 11.79
CA ILE A 29 5.58 -10.45 12.66
C ILE A 29 4.78 -9.15 12.59
N TYR A 30 4.37 -8.73 11.39
CA TYR A 30 3.53 -7.54 11.23
C TYR A 30 2.26 -7.65 12.07
N ASN A 31 1.50 -8.75 11.91
CA ASN A 31 0.27 -8.98 12.66
C ASN A 31 0.51 -9.00 14.18
N GLU A 32 1.52 -9.73 14.66
CA GLU A 32 1.85 -9.80 16.09
C GLU A 32 2.21 -8.42 16.68
N MET A 33 2.90 -7.59 15.91
CA MET A 33 3.38 -6.28 16.37
C MET A 33 2.36 -5.16 16.16
N SER A 34 1.50 -5.25 15.14
CA SER A 34 0.48 -4.25 14.83
C SER A 34 -0.76 -4.42 15.70
N GLN A 35 -1.14 -5.64 16.08
CA GLN A 35 -2.38 -5.92 16.81
C GLN A 35 -2.53 -5.07 18.09
N PRO A 36 -1.53 -4.91 18.97
CA PRO A 36 -1.70 -4.10 20.18
C PRO A 36 -1.93 -2.60 19.88
N VAL A 37 -1.38 -2.10 18.76
CA VAL A 37 -1.56 -0.71 18.30
C VAL A 37 -2.93 -0.53 17.69
N GLU A 38 -3.36 -1.51 16.89
CA GLU A 38 -4.70 -1.55 16.31
C GLU A 38 -5.78 -1.59 17.40
N ASP A 39 -5.67 -2.51 18.37
CA ASP A 39 -6.56 -2.62 19.53
C ASP A 39 -6.68 -1.29 20.30
N PHE A 40 -5.57 -0.55 20.43
CA PHE A 40 -5.54 0.74 21.10
C PHE A 40 -6.41 1.78 20.38
N TYR A 41 -6.32 1.86 19.04
CA TYR A 41 -7.12 2.79 18.25
C TYR A 41 -8.55 2.31 18.02
N GLN A 42 -8.78 1.00 17.97
CA GLN A 42 -10.10 0.41 17.82
C GLN A 42 -10.97 0.77 19.03
N LYS A 43 -10.41 0.71 20.26
CA LYS A 43 -11.07 1.18 21.48
C LYS A 43 -11.42 2.67 21.48
N GLN A 44 -10.76 3.48 20.64
CA GLN A 44 -11.05 4.90 20.46
C GLN A 44 -12.04 5.17 19.32
N GLY A 45 -12.51 4.15 18.61
CA GLY A 45 -13.33 4.30 17.41
C GLY A 45 -12.58 4.97 16.25
N LYS A 46 -11.24 4.80 16.19
CA LYS A 46 -10.37 5.42 15.17
C LYS A 46 -9.85 4.44 14.12
N VAL A 47 -10.26 3.18 14.19
CA VAL A 47 -9.93 2.16 13.18
C VAL A 47 -11.10 2.05 12.22
N LEU A 48 -10.78 2.03 10.92
CA LEU A 48 -11.71 1.85 9.83
C LEU A 48 -11.25 0.65 8.99
N GLU A 49 -12.07 -0.40 8.98
CA GLU A 49 -11.80 -1.63 8.24
C GLU A 49 -12.51 -1.58 6.89
N PHE A 50 -11.79 -1.90 5.81
CA PHE A 50 -12.33 -1.94 4.45
C PHE A 50 -11.48 -2.84 3.55
N ASP A 51 -12.10 -3.41 2.52
CA ASP A 51 -11.43 -4.31 1.58
C ASP A 51 -10.74 -3.54 0.44
N LEU A 52 -9.49 -3.91 0.18
CA LEU A 52 -8.70 -3.45 -0.96
C LEU A 52 -8.48 -4.58 -1.99
N PRO A 53 -9.41 -4.80 -2.93
CA PRO A 53 -9.20 -5.76 -4.01
C PRO A 53 -8.40 -5.14 -5.16
N GLY A 54 -7.61 -5.99 -5.82
CA GLY A 54 -6.95 -5.64 -7.08
C GLY A 54 -5.72 -4.76 -6.90
N GLY A 55 -5.39 -4.00 -7.95
CA GLY A 55 -4.28 -3.06 -7.96
C GLY A 55 -4.73 -1.65 -7.57
N ILE A 56 -3.84 -0.69 -7.77
CA ILE A 56 -4.09 0.73 -7.47
C ILE A 56 -5.38 1.25 -8.16
N PRO A 57 -5.66 0.97 -9.45
CA PRO A 57 -6.86 1.48 -10.11
C PRO A 57 -8.17 1.03 -9.44
N GLU A 58 -8.20 -0.19 -8.92
CA GLU A 58 -9.38 -0.75 -8.23
C GLU A 58 -9.46 -0.34 -6.76
N SER A 59 -8.31 -0.21 -6.11
CA SER A 59 -8.18 0.08 -4.68
C SER A 59 -8.34 1.57 -4.34
N TRP A 60 -7.86 2.47 -5.19
CA TRP A 60 -7.83 3.91 -4.92
C TRP A 60 -9.23 4.53 -4.76
N PRO A 61 -10.21 4.28 -5.65
CA PRO A 61 -11.54 4.85 -5.49
C PRO A 61 -12.25 4.39 -4.21
N LYS A 62 -12.02 3.13 -3.79
CA LYS A 62 -12.61 2.58 -2.56
C LYS A 62 -12.04 3.22 -1.30
N LEU A 63 -10.73 3.46 -1.27
CA LEU A 63 -10.10 4.17 -0.17
C LEU A 63 -10.68 5.58 -0.03
N LEU A 64 -10.85 6.30 -1.14
CA LEU A 64 -11.42 7.65 -1.14
C LEU A 64 -12.88 7.67 -0.63
N ASP A 65 -13.71 6.74 -1.11
CA ASP A 65 -15.09 6.56 -0.67
C ASP A 65 -15.19 6.31 0.84
N VAL A 66 -14.38 5.37 1.35
CA VAL A 66 -14.33 5.02 2.77
C VAL A 66 -13.86 6.18 3.65
N LEU A 67 -12.97 7.04 3.13
CA LEU A 67 -12.53 8.26 3.83
C LEU A 67 -13.49 9.44 3.66
N ASN A 68 -14.59 9.27 2.93
CA ASN A 68 -15.51 10.35 2.53
C ASN A 68 -14.75 11.54 1.90
N LEU A 69 -13.75 11.21 1.08
CA LEU A 69 -12.95 12.15 0.31
C LEU A 69 -13.38 12.00 -1.15
N GLU A 70 -14.44 12.68 -1.56
CA GLU A 70 -14.76 12.76 -2.99
C GLU A 70 -13.62 13.48 -3.72
N ASP A 71 -13.14 12.91 -4.83
CA ASP A 71 -12.05 13.46 -5.63
C ASP A 71 -12.46 14.81 -6.23
N GLN A 72 -12.16 15.90 -5.51
CA GLN A 72 -12.59 17.27 -5.82
C GLN A 72 -12.04 17.78 -7.17
N GLN A 73 -11.20 17.01 -7.87
CA GLN A 73 -10.66 17.35 -9.18
C GLN A 73 -11.69 17.17 -10.31
N GLU A 74 -12.55 16.13 -10.27
CA GLU A 74 -13.57 15.96 -11.32
C GLU A 74 -14.68 17.02 -11.22
N MET A 75 -15.10 17.40 -10.00
CA MET A 75 -16.12 18.44 -9.81
C MET A 75 -15.67 19.81 -10.34
N LYS A 76 -14.37 20.13 -10.29
CA LYS A 76 -13.83 21.39 -10.83
C LYS A 76 -13.72 21.41 -12.35
N LEU A 77 -13.53 20.26 -12.99
CA LEU A 77 -13.48 20.14 -14.45
C LEU A 77 -14.88 20.04 -15.08
N ALA A 78 -15.86 19.49 -14.36
CA ALA A 78 -17.25 19.44 -14.79
C ALA A 78 -18.02 20.75 -14.57
N ALA A 79 -17.52 21.65 -13.72
CA ALA A 79 -18.09 22.97 -13.44
C ALA A 79 -17.42 24.13 -14.20
N ALA A 80 -16.44 23.84 -15.06
CA ALA A 80 -15.76 24.78 -15.95
C ALA A 80 -16.19 24.57 -17.40
#